data_AF-A0A9P0JUY7-F1
#
_entry.id   AF-A0A9P0JUY7-F1
#
_cell.length_a   1.000
_cell.length_b   1.000
_cell.length_c   1.000
_cell.angle_alpha   90.00
_cell.angle_beta   90.00
_cell.angle_gamma   90.00
#
_symmetry.space_group_name_H-M   'P 1'
#
loop_
_entity.id
_entity.type
_entity.pdbx_description
1 polymer ?
#
loop_
_entity_poly.entity_id
_entity_poly.type
_entity_poly.pdbx_seq_one_letter_code
_entity_poly.pdbx_strand_id
1 'polypeptide(L)'
;MSQAKDYFNIKLVHENFEAAVHEDDDVLLQYYLDSFEELNKFFNLIGTVFGFVSKDLRAKMNLLQELMKDSRDPDSFKSVKGMIEYEKQNELLYKDGYTSGSRTLLRLHRGLEFIHLFLKKIGEIQNEDSTSGVCKDAYEQTLAKHHSFLIRNGAKIAIYSLPTKSSLLHRLKTYKIKHHF
;
A
#
# COMPACT_ATOMS: atom_id res chain seq x y z
N MET A 1 13.72 9.83 23.16
CA MET A 1 13.59 9.85 21.69
C MET A 1 12.64 8.73 21.27
N SER A 2 11.90 8.91 20.17
CA SER A 2 10.89 8.01 19.59
C SER A 2 9.43 8.11 20.09
N GLN A 3 8.79 9.26 19.80
CA GLN A 3 7.32 9.36 19.61
C GLN A 3 6.91 9.31 18.11
N ALA A 4 7.85 8.99 17.21
CA ALA A 4 7.65 9.11 15.76
C ALA A 4 6.89 7.93 15.11
N LYS A 5 6.64 6.83 15.83
CA LYS A 5 6.16 5.58 15.23
C LYS A 5 4.70 5.58 14.77
N ASP A 6 3.85 6.49 15.26
CA ASP A 6 2.41 6.39 14.99
C ASP A 6 1.92 7.29 13.86
N TYR A 7 2.69 8.31 13.44
CA TYR A 7 2.24 9.28 12.44
C TYR A 7 2.60 8.85 11.02
N PHE A 8 1.75 9.20 10.05
CA PHE A 8 2.08 9.08 8.63
C PHE A 8 3.22 10.05 8.27
N ASN A 9 4.27 9.53 7.64
CA ASN A 9 5.39 10.33 7.15
C ASN A 9 5.68 10.08 5.66
N ILE A 10 5.25 11.01 4.80
CA ILE A 10 5.49 10.92 3.35
C ILE A 10 6.99 10.94 2.97
N LYS A 11 7.85 11.57 3.78
CA LYS A 11 9.30 11.54 3.52
C LYS A 11 9.86 10.14 3.74
N LEU A 12 9.42 9.46 4.80
CA LEU A 12 9.82 8.09 5.07
C LEU A 12 9.34 7.12 3.98
N VAL A 13 8.14 7.33 3.43
CA VAL A 13 7.67 6.58 2.24
C VAL A 13 8.63 6.76 1.06
N HIS A 14 9.07 7.99 0.79
CA HIS A 14 10.01 8.28 -0.30
C HIS A 14 11.38 7.64 -0.04
N GLU A 15 11.97 7.89 1.13
CA GLU A 15 13.29 7.36 1.54
C GLU A 15 13.31 5.82 1.47
N ASN A 16 12.25 5.17 1.93
CA ASN A 16 12.14 3.71 1.85
C ASN A 16 11.98 3.22 0.40
N PHE A 17 11.16 3.87 -0.45
CA PHE A 17 11.08 3.47 -1.86
C PHE A 17 12.39 3.70 -2.62
N GLU A 18 13.11 4.77 -2.30
CA GLU A 18 14.44 5.04 -2.86
C GLU A 18 15.45 3.97 -2.43
N ALA A 19 15.48 3.62 -1.13
CA ALA A 19 16.31 2.54 -0.60
C ALA A 19 15.89 1.15 -1.10
N ALA A 20 14.63 0.98 -1.51
CA ALA A 20 14.14 -0.26 -2.08
C ALA A 20 14.71 -0.53 -3.47
N VAL A 21 15.04 0.49 -4.26
CA VAL A 21 15.69 0.32 -5.56
C VAL A 21 17.10 -0.21 -5.35
N HIS A 22 17.38 -1.38 -5.92
CA HIS A 22 18.65 -2.07 -5.76
C HIS A 22 19.39 -2.16 -7.09
N GLU A 23 20.62 -2.66 -7.03
CA GLU A 23 21.43 -2.96 -8.21
C GLU A 23 20.70 -3.94 -9.15
N ASP A 24 21.11 -3.96 -10.42
CA ASP A 24 20.56 -4.84 -11.45
C ASP A 24 19.04 -4.74 -11.65
N ASP A 25 18.43 -3.56 -11.51
CA ASP A 25 16.98 -3.34 -11.65
C ASP A 25 16.14 -4.25 -10.72
N ASP A 26 16.60 -4.50 -9.50
CA ASP A 26 15.87 -5.27 -8.48
C ASP A 26 15.29 -4.38 -7.38
N VAL A 27 14.43 -4.96 -6.54
CA VAL A 27 13.76 -4.26 -5.44
C VAL A 27 13.92 -5.03 -4.14
N LEU A 28 14.47 -4.40 -3.10
CA LEU A 28 14.57 -4.97 -1.76
C LEU A 28 13.19 -4.99 -1.09
N LEU A 29 12.74 -6.19 -0.71
CA LEU A 29 11.39 -6.41 -0.18
C LEU A 29 11.18 -5.69 1.17
N GLN A 30 12.21 -5.65 2.02
CA GLN A 30 12.11 -5.00 3.34
C GLN A 30 11.72 -3.52 3.22
N TYR A 31 12.49 -2.73 2.48
CA TYR A 31 12.21 -1.32 2.30
C TYR A 31 10.89 -1.07 1.54
N TYR A 32 10.56 -1.93 0.57
CA TYR A 32 9.26 -1.86 -0.10
C TYR A 32 8.10 -2.04 0.88
N LEU A 33 8.19 -3.00 1.79
CA LEU A 33 7.17 -3.24 2.82
C LEU A 33 7.13 -2.13 3.87
N ASP A 34 8.27 -1.57 4.25
CA ASP A 34 8.35 -0.44 5.18
C ASP A 34 7.66 0.81 4.60
N SER A 35 7.78 1.06 3.29
CA SER A 35 6.98 2.08 2.60
C SER A 35 5.47 1.80 2.70
N PHE A 36 5.08 0.53 2.52
CA PHE A 36 3.67 0.15 2.59
C PHE A 36 3.09 0.26 4.00
N GLU A 37 3.87 0.03 5.06
CA GLU A 37 3.43 0.24 6.44
C GLU A 37 3.13 1.73 6.68
N GLU A 38 3.98 2.64 6.20
CA GLU A 38 3.71 4.08 6.25
C GLU A 38 2.48 4.45 5.41
N LEU A 39 2.35 3.95 4.18
CA LEU A 39 1.16 4.17 3.34
C LEU A 39 -0.12 3.64 4.00
N ASN A 40 -0.04 2.57 4.78
CA ASN A 40 -1.18 2.03 5.50
C ASN A 40 -1.69 3.01 6.59
N LYS A 41 -0.78 3.76 7.23
CA LYS A 41 -1.16 4.84 8.15
C LYS A 41 -1.95 5.93 7.42
N PHE A 42 -1.55 6.32 6.22
CA PHE A 42 -2.28 7.30 5.41
C PHE A 42 -3.73 6.87 5.13
N PHE A 43 -3.96 5.59 4.79
CA PHE A 43 -5.32 5.08 4.60
C PHE A 43 -6.18 5.11 5.87
N ASN A 44 -5.59 4.82 7.02
CA ASN A 44 -6.29 4.94 8.30
C ASN A 44 -6.70 6.40 8.61
N LEU A 45 -5.93 7.39 8.13
CA LEU A 45 -6.23 8.82 8.32
C LEU A 45 -7.36 9.34 7.42
N ILE A 46 -7.49 8.78 6.23
CA ILE A 46 -8.51 9.18 5.27
C ILE A 46 -9.92 8.89 5.83
N GLY A 47 -10.11 7.78 6.53
CA GLY A 47 -11.34 7.51 7.27
C GLY A 47 -11.59 6.03 7.56
N THR A 48 -12.50 5.78 8.50
CA THR A 48 -12.88 4.43 8.96
C THR A 48 -13.44 3.54 7.84
N VAL A 49 -14.02 4.14 6.81
CA VAL A 49 -14.56 3.41 5.65
C VAL A 49 -13.46 2.76 4.81
N PHE A 50 -12.21 3.21 4.91
CA PHE A 50 -11.03 2.57 4.30
C PHE A 50 -10.42 1.46 5.17
N GLY A 51 -11.03 1.13 6.32
CA GLY A 51 -10.55 0.08 7.21
C GLY A 51 -10.42 -1.29 6.54
N PHE A 52 -11.25 -1.60 5.54
CA PHE A 52 -11.11 -2.84 4.77
C PHE A 52 -9.86 -2.84 3.87
N VAL A 53 -9.49 -1.70 3.29
CA VAL A 53 -8.26 -1.55 2.49
C VAL A 53 -7.05 -1.73 3.39
N SER A 54 -7.05 -1.09 4.56
CA SER A 54 -5.97 -1.20 5.54
C SER A 54 -5.75 -2.64 6.02
N LYS A 55 -6.83 -3.37 6.32
CA LYS A 55 -6.78 -4.81 6.63
C LYS A 55 -6.23 -5.64 5.47
N ASP A 56 -6.69 -5.35 4.25
CA ASP A 56 -6.27 -6.07 3.04
C ASP A 56 -4.80 -5.85 2.69
N LEU A 57 -4.27 -4.63 2.90
CA LEU A 57 -2.84 -4.32 2.79
C LEU A 57 -2.04 -5.05 3.86
N ARG A 58 -2.44 -4.94 5.14
CA ARG A 58 -1.75 -5.59 6.26
C ARG A 58 -1.66 -7.09 6.10
N ALA A 59 -2.73 -7.76 5.67
CA ALA A 59 -2.71 -9.20 5.43
C ALA A 59 -1.64 -9.60 4.39
N LYS A 60 -1.46 -8.81 3.33
CA LYS A 60 -0.44 -9.07 2.29
C LYS A 60 0.98 -8.77 2.77
N MET A 61 1.15 -7.68 3.51
CA MET A 61 2.45 -7.34 4.11
C MET A 61 2.89 -8.43 5.10
N ASN A 62 1.98 -8.87 5.98
CA ASN A 62 2.26 -9.93 6.94
C ASN A 62 2.67 -11.23 6.24
N LEU A 63 1.94 -11.63 5.19
CA LEU A 63 2.30 -12.82 4.41
C LEU A 63 3.72 -12.71 3.83
N LEU A 64 4.08 -11.57 3.22
CA LEU A 64 5.43 -11.38 2.69
C LEU A 64 6.48 -11.38 3.80
N GLN A 65 6.21 -10.73 4.93
CA GLN A 65 7.11 -10.74 6.10
C GLN A 65 7.28 -12.14 6.69
N GLU A 66 6.23 -12.95 6.71
CA GLU A 66 6.27 -14.36 7.13
C GLU A 66 7.14 -15.16 6.14
N LEU A 67 6.94 -15.02 4.82
CA LEU A 67 7.80 -15.68 3.83
C LEU A 67 9.27 -15.26 3.93
N MET A 68 9.54 -13.98 4.21
CA MET A 68 10.90 -13.47 4.43
C MET A 68 11.58 -14.08 5.68
N LYS A 69 10.81 -14.47 6.71
CA LYS A 69 11.33 -15.03 7.96
C LYS A 69 11.38 -16.55 7.98
N ASP A 70 10.35 -17.19 7.43
CA ASP A 70 10.07 -18.61 7.58
C ASP A 70 10.46 -19.44 6.35
N SER A 71 10.95 -18.79 5.28
CA SER A 71 11.46 -19.51 4.13
C SER A 71 12.70 -20.31 4.49
N ARG A 72 12.85 -21.47 3.85
CA ARG A 72 14.05 -22.31 3.95
C ARG A 72 15.29 -21.65 3.36
N ASP A 73 15.08 -20.57 2.62
CA ASP A 73 16.10 -19.73 1.99
C ASP A 73 15.71 -18.25 2.17
N PRO A 74 16.05 -17.65 3.32
CA PRO A 74 15.74 -16.24 3.61
C PRO A 74 16.41 -15.28 2.62
N ASP A 75 17.57 -15.65 2.07
CA ASP A 75 18.31 -14.81 1.10
C ASP A 75 17.54 -14.69 -0.21
N SER A 76 16.89 -15.76 -0.65
CA SER A 76 15.98 -15.72 -1.80
C SER A 76 14.81 -14.75 -1.62
N PHE A 77 14.33 -14.51 -0.39
CA PHE A 77 13.24 -13.57 -0.11
C PHE A 77 13.73 -12.17 0.27
N LYS A 78 15.01 -11.85 0.05
CA LYS A 78 15.53 -10.49 0.29
C LYS A 78 15.05 -9.49 -0.77
N SER A 79 14.90 -9.93 -2.02
CA SER A 79 14.53 -9.09 -3.15
C SER A 79 13.38 -9.68 -3.99
N VAL A 80 12.79 -8.84 -4.84
CA VAL A 80 11.69 -9.22 -5.71
C VAL A 80 12.12 -10.26 -6.74
N LYS A 81 13.26 -10.06 -7.42
CA LYS A 81 13.74 -11.05 -8.40
C LYS A 81 14.13 -12.36 -7.75
N GLY A 82 14.84 -12.30 -6.60
CA GLY A 82 15.19 -13.49 -5.83
C GLY A 82 13.94 -14.31 -5.47
N MET A 83 12.90 -13.64 -4.95
CA MET A 83 11.67 -14.29 -4.53
C MET A 83 10.97 -14.95 -5.73
N ILE A 84 10.86 -14.24 -6.85
CA ILE A 84 10.22 -14.75 -8.06
C ILE A 84 10.96 -15.99 -8.58
N GLU A 85 12.29 -15.94 -8.63
CA GLU A 85 13.09 -17.06 -9.13
C GLU A 85 13.02 -18.27 -8.20
N TYR A 86 13.12 -18.07 -6.88
CA TYR A 86 12.95 -19.13 -5.91
C TYR A 86 11.56 -19.78 -6.02
N GLU A 87 10.49 -18.99 -6.07
CA GLU A 87 9.13 -19.53 -6.17
C GLU A 87 8.88 -20.23 -7.51
N LYS A 88 9.55 -19.80 -8.58
CA LYS A 88 9.50 -20.45 -9.89
C LYS A 88 10.22 -21.80 -9.88
N GLN A 89 11.46 -21.85 -9.38
CA GLN A 89 12.28 -23.07 -9.32
C GLN A 89 11.67 -24.16 -8.44
N ASN A 90 10.93 -23.75 -7.40
CA ASN A 90 10.26 -24.66 -6.47
C ASN A 90 8.79 -24.92 -6.81
N GLU A 91 8.33 -24.54 -8.01
CA GLU A 91 6.95 -24.75 -8.50
C GLU A 91 5.86 -24.17 -7.57
N LEU A 92 6.16 -23.08 -6.86
CA LEU A 92 5.29 -22.46 -5.86
C LEU A 92 4.32 -21.42 -6.46
N LEU A 93 4.60 -20.88 -7.64
CA LEU A 93 3.82 -19.79 -8.24
C LEU A 93 2.33 -20.11 -8.43
N TYR A 94 2.02 -21.38 -8.74
CA TYR A 94 0.67 -21.87 -9.05
C TYR A 94 0.23 -23.03 -8.16
N LYS A 95 0.94 -23.27 -7.05
CA LYS A 95 0.67 -24.40 -6.16
C LYS A 95 -0.68 -24.25 -5.46
N ASP A 96 -1.55 -25.24 -5.61
CA ASP A 96 -2.85 -25.26 -4.95
C ASP A 96 -2.72 -25.23 -3.42
N GLY A 97 -3.60 -24.46 -2.77
CA GLY A 97 -3.57 -24.26 -1.31
C GLY A 97 -2.41 -23.40 -0.79
N TYR A 98 -1.53 -22.89 -1.67
CA TYR A 98 -0.44 -21.99 -1.31
C TYR A 98 -0.65 -20.60 -1.93
N THR A 99 -0.39 -19.56 -1.16
CA THR A 99 -0.40 -18.18 -1.67
C THR A 99 1.02 -17.69 -1.80
N SER A 100 1.50 -17.58 -3.05
CA SER A 100 2.86 -17.15 -3.35
C SER A 100 3.13 -15.69 -2.99
N GLY A 101 4.37 -15.43 -2.59
CA GLY A 101 4.90 -14.09 -2.39
C GLY A 101 4.79 -13.26 -3.66
N SER A 102 5.12 -13.84 -4.82
CA SER A 102 4.99 -13.20 -6.14
C SER A 102 3.55 -12.74 -6.44
N ARG A 103 2.55 -13.60 -6.19
CA ARG A 103 1.13 -13.22 -6.36
C ARG A 103 0.71 -12.16 -5.36
N THR A 104 1.22 -12.22 -4.13
CA THR A 104 0.93 -11.26 -3.06
C THR A 104 1.52 -9.89 -3.39
N LEU A 105 2.78 -9.85 -3.80
CA LEU A 105 3.49 -8.65 -4.24
C LEU A 105 2.81 -8.02 -5.45
N LEU A 106 2.40 -8.80 -6.45
CA LEU A 106 1.66 -8.27 -7.61
C LEU A 106 0.40 -7.50 -7.20
N ARG A 107 -0.34 -7.98 -6.19
CA ARG A 107 -1.53 -7.30 -5.67
C ARG A 107 -1.16 -6.02 -4.92
N LEU A 108 -0.09 -6.03 -4.12
CA LEU A 108 0.42 -4.81 -3.49
C LEU A 108 0.87 -3.79 -4.53
N HIS A 109 1.61 -4.22 -5.55
CA HIS A 109 2.11 -3.35 -6.62
C HIS A 109 0.98 -2.68 -7.42
N ARG A 110 -0.09 -3.40 -7.73
CA ARG A 110 -1.32 -2.80 -8.30
C ARG A 110 -1.95 -1.78 -7.36
N GLY A 111 -1.88 -2.02 -6.05
CA GLY A 111 -2.27 -1.04 -5.03
C GLY A 111 -1.39 0.21 -5.03
N LEU A 112 -0.08 0.05 -5.25
CA LEU A 112 0.85 1.17 -5.37
C LEU A 112 0.53 2.06 -6.57
N GLU A 113 0.22 1.47 -7.73
CA GLU A 113 -0.20 2.20 -8.92
C GLU A 113 -1.42 3.10 -8.63
N PHE A 114 -2.43 2.55 -7.94
CA PHE A 114 -3.59 3.32 -7.48
C PHE A 114 -3.20 4.45 -6.52
N ILE A 115 -2.38 4.17 -5.50
CA ILE A 115 -1.94 5.15 -4.51
C ILE A 115 -1.20 6.31 -5.20
N HIS A 116 -0.25 5.98 -6.08
CA HIS A 116 0.53 6.97 -6.81
C HIS A 116 -0.39 7.88 -7.63
N LEU A 117 -1.29 7.30 -8.43
CA LEU A 117 -2.21 8.08 -9.26
C LEU A 117 -3.18 8.93 -8.42
N PHE A 118 -3.68 8.39 -7.31
CA PHE A 118 -4.56 9.12 -6.40
C PHE A 118 -3.85 10.31 -5.75
N LEU A 119 -2.63 10.12 -5.22
CA LEU A 119 -1.84 11.19 -4.63
C LEU A 119 -1.49 12.28 -5.64
N LYS A 120 -1.12 11.89 -6.87
CA LYS A 120 -0.88 12.82 -7.98
C LYS A 120 -2.11 13.69 -8.24
N LYS A 121 -3.28 13.08 -8.42
CA LYS A 121 -4.54 13.80 -8.69
C LYS A 121 -4.98 14.68 -7.52
N ILE A 122 -4.79 14.25 -6.27
CA ILE A 122 -5.02 15.13 -5.10
C ILE A 122 -4.13 16.38 -5.16
N GLY A 123 -2.90 16.25 -5.65
CA GLY A 123 -1.99 17.39 -5.86
C GLY A 123 -2.59 18.47 -6.77
N GLU A 124 -3.42 18.09 -7.73
CA GLU A 124 -3.92 18.92 -8.83
C GLU A 124 -5.25 19.64 -8.51
N ILE A 125 -6.04 19.16 -7.55
CA ILE A 125 -7.36 19.75 -7.19
C ILE A 125 -7.24 20.93 -6.19
N GLN A 126 -8.27 21.76 -6.09
CA GLN A 126 -8.36 22.85 -5.12
C GLN A 126 -8.69 22.34 -3.70
N ASN A 127 -8.51 23.18 -2.68
CA ASN A 127 -8.70 22.77 -1.28
C ASN A 127 -10.15 22.46 -0.92
N GLU A 128 -11.08 23.09 -1.61
CA GLU A 128 -12.53 22.98 -1.42
C GLU A 128 -13.11 21.75 -2.14
N ASP A 129 -12.38 21.23 -3.13
CA ASP A 129 -12.81 20.08 -3.93
C ASP A 129 -12.88 18.80 -3.10
N SER A 130 -13.88 17.97 -3.40
CA SER A 130 -13.99 16.61 -2.86
C SER A 130 -12.89 15.71 -3.42
N THR A 131 -12.26 14.90 -2.55
CA THR A 131 -11.29 13.89 -3.00
C THR A 131 -11.95 12.64 -3.60
N SER A 132 -13.29 12.53 -3.50
CA SER A 132 -14.04 11.38 -4.02
C SER A 132 -13.92 11.21 -5.54
N GLY A 133 -14.03 12.31 -6.30
CA GLY A 133 -13.96 12.28 -7.76
C GLY A 133 -12.61 11.76 -8.27
N VAL A 134 -11.52 12.31 -7.74
CA VAL A 134 -10.16 11.88 -8.12
C VAL A 134 -9.82 10.48 -7.63
N CYS A 135 -10.34 10.05 -6.47
CA CYS A 135 -10.17 8.68 -5.98
C CYS A 135 -10.92 7.67 -6.86
N LYS A 136 -12.15 8.01 -7.25
CA LYS A 136 -12.94 7.20 -8.19
C LYS A 136 -12.21 7.02 -9.51
N ASP A 137 -11.75 8.11 -10.08
CA ASP A 137 -11.03 8.10 -11.36
C ASP A 137 -9.73 7.26 -11.27
N ALA A 138 -8.93 7.46 -10.22
CA ALA A 138 -7.74 6.65 -9.97
C ALA A 138 -8.06 5.15 -9.84
N TYR A 139 -9.12 4.81 -9.10
CA TYR A 139 -9.57 3.42 -8.90
C TYR A 139 -10.01 2.76 -10.22
N GLU A 140 -10.78 3.47 -11.04
CA GLU A 140 -11.30 2.98 -12.31
C GLU A 140 -10.18 2.69 -13.33
N GLN A 141 -9.14 3.54 -13.36
CA GLN A 141 -7.99 3.37 -14.25
C GLN A 141 -7.03 2.22 -13.83
N THR A 142 -7.00 1.88 -12.54
CA THR A 142 -5.98 0.97 -11.98
C THR A 142 -6.59 -0.33 -11.44
N LEU A 143 -7.17 -0.31 -10.24
CA LEU A 143 -7.60 -1.50 -9.49
C LEU A 143 -8.90 -2.12 -9.99
N ALA A 144 -9.80 -1.33 -10.58
CA ALA A 144 -11.14 -1.81 -10.96
C ALA A 144 -11.11 -3.02 -11.90
N LYS A 145 -10.15 -3.08 -12.83
CA LYS A 145 -9.97 -4.20 -13.77
C LYS A 145 -9.55 -5.52 -13.09
N HIS A 146 -9.08 -5.45 -11.85
CA HIS A 146 -8.61 -6.60 -11.07
C HIS A 146 -9.57 -7.04 -9.96
N HIS A 147 -10.63 -6.27 -9.71
CA HIS A 147 -11.57 -6.51 -8.63
C HIS A 147 -12.87 -7.14 -9.11
N SER A 148 -13.39 -8.09 -8.32
CA SER A 148 -14.71 -8.68 -8.56
C SER A 148 -15.82 -7.61 -8.42
N PHE A 149 -17.00 -7.91 -8.94
CA PHE A 149 -18.16 -7.01 -8.85
C PHE A 149 -18.45 -6.55 -7.40
N LEU A 150 -18.39 -7.47 -6.43
CA LEU A 150 -18.61 -7.18 -5.03
C LEU A 150 -17.60 -6.17 -4.47
N ILE A 151 -16.31 -6.39 -4.74
CA ILE A 151 -15.24 -5.49 -4.29
C ILE A 151 -15.35 -4.12 -4.96
N ARG A 152 -15.72 -4.07 -6.25
CA ARG A 152 -15.97 -2.81 -6.96
C ARG A 152 -17.10 -1.99 -6.33
N ASN A 153 -18.19 -2.63 -5.92
CA ASN A 153 -19.30 -1.91 -5.28
C ASN A 153 -18.94 -1.43 -3.87
N GLY A 154 -18.25 -2.25 -3.08
CA GLY A 154 -17.73 -1.83 -1.77
C GLY A 154 -16.79 -0.62 -1.88
N ALA A 155 -15.87 -0.64 -2.86
CA ALA A 155 -14.97 0.47 -3.13
C ALA A 155 -15.73 1.76 -3.49
N LYS A 156 -16.76 1.68 -4.35
CA LYS A 156 -17.58 2.85 -4.71
C LYS A 156 -18.21 3.50 -3.47
N ILE A 157 -18.81 2.70 -2.58
CA ILE A 157 -19.41 3.20 -1.34
C ILE A 157 -18.35 3.90 -0.49
N ALA A 158 -17.16 3.31 -0.36
CA ALA A 158 -16.06 3.91 0.38
C ALA A 158 -15.60 5.25 -0.21
N ILE A 159 -15.51 5.32 -1.53
CA ILE A 159 -15.08 6.53 -2.25
C ILE A 159 -16.07 7.68 -2.05
N TYR A 160 -17.38 7.41 -2.00
CA TYR A 160 -18.38 8.45 -1.73
C TYR A 160 -18.26 9.08 -0.33
N SER A 161 -17.64 8.38 0.62
CA SER A 161 -17.43 8.88 1.98
C SER A 161 -16.21 9.81 2.13
N LEU A 162 -15.46 10.03 1.05
CA LEU A 162 -14.19 10.77 1.09
C LEU A 162 -14.38 12.28 1.36
N PRO A 163 -13.50 12.88 2.17
CA PRO A 163 -13.58 14.29 2.52
C PRO A 163 -13.10 15.22 1.41
N THR A 164 -13.19 16.54 1.63
CA THR A 164 -12.50 17.55 0.82
C THR A 164 -10.97 17.47 0.99
N LYS A 165 -10.21 18.03 0.05
CA LYS A 165 -8.75 18.10 0.14
C LYS A 165 -8.30 18.82 1.40
N SER A 166 -8.90 19.96 1.73
CA SER A 166 -8.60 20.72 2.96
C SER A 166 -8.82 19.89 4.22
N SER A 167 -9.93 19.15 4.32
CA SER A 167 -10.23 18.27 5.46
C SER A 167 -9.25 17.10 5.54
N LEU A 168 -8.88 16.49 4.42
CA LEU A 168 -7.83 15.46 4.37
C LEU A 168 -6.48 16.01 4.85
N LEU A 169 -6.04 17.14 4.31
CA LEU A 169 -4.78 17.80 4.70
C LEU A 169 -4.81 18.22 6.18
N HIS A 170 -5.96 18.67 6.67
CA HIS A 170 -6.14 18.99 8.08
C HIS A 170 -5.95 17.74 8.93
N ARG A 171 -6.54 16.59 8.58
CA ARG A 171 -6.32 15.32 9.30
C ARG A 171 -4.85 14.91 9.32
N LEU A 172 -4.13 15.08 8.21
CA LEU A 172 -2.69 14.81 8.14
C LEU A 172 -1.88 15.72 9.08
N LYS A 173 -2.33 16.97 9.29
CA LYS A 173 -1.72 17.93 10.22
C LYS A 173 -2.11 17.71 11.68
N THR A 174 -3.40 17.49 11.98
CA THR A 174 -3.91 17.36 13.36
C THR A 174 -3.71 15.98 13.95
N TYR A 175 -3.47 14.96 13.14
CA TYR A 175 -2.98 13.69 13.66
C TYR A 175 -1.70 13.91 14.47
N LYS A 176 -0.82 14.85 14.08
CA LYS A 176 0.34 15.27 14.90
C LYS A 176 -0.01 15.85 16.29
N ILE A 177 -1.21 16.37 16.50
CA ILE A 177 -1.58 17.17 17.70
C ILE A 177 -2.36 16.36 18.73
N LYS A 178 -3.16 15.37 18.31
CA LYS A 178 -4.11 14.68 19.21
C LYS A 178 -3.51 13.68 20.21
N HIS A 179 -2.19 13.43 20.18
CA HIS A 179 -1.52 12.48 21.07
C HIS A 179 -0.37 13.13 21.87
N HIS A 180 -0.51 14.40 22.24
CA HIS A 180 0.44 15.15 23.09
C HIS A 180 -0.19 15.68 24.39
N PHE A 181 -1.16 14.96 24.94
CA PHE A 181 -1.63 15.13 26.32
C PHE A 181 -1.80 13.77 26.97
#